data_AF-A0A8T0Y4T8-F1
#
_entry.id   AF-A0A8T0Y4T8-F1
#
_cell.length_a   1.000
_cell.length_b   1.000
_cell.length_c   1.000
_cell.angle_alpha   90.00
_cell.angle_beta   90.00
_cell.angle_gamma   90.00
#
_symmetry.space_group_name_H-M   'P 1'
#
loop_
_entity.id
_entity.type
_entity.pdbx_description
1 polymer ?
#
loop_
_entity_poly.entity_id
_entity_poly.type
_entity_poly.pdbx_seq_one_letter_code
_entity_poly.pdbx_strand_id
1 'polypeptide(L)'
;MEHKNFTYSLKSRYNGTVYYICSHFRSASCPARLIVKPSGAIEEVNQHSCTRPTENVVEATEQMKEVLGSMVASDIAVARSRVWRAAVDYLHRKHGESASLRYMPRHTAVSFVKNVRKELTGGDVFRAIELEPTVFVRPQDKRPFMQFLTSFSEPSPSVQIVVVPSQTSFPTAAESSYRGRQFLFAECECGQSHY
;
A
#
# COMPACT_ATOMS: atom_id res chain seq x y z
N MET A 1 -37.32 13.80 -4.56
CA MET A 1 -37.66 12.95 -5.73
C MET A 1 -36.54 13.11 -6.73
N GLU A 2 -35.98 12.02 -7.24
CA GLU A 2 -34.86 12.05 -8.17
C GLU A 2 -35.33 11.61 -9.55
N HIS A 3 -35.00 12.39 -10.57
CA HIS A 3 -35.34 12.08 -11.95
C HIS A 3 -34.27 12.63 -12.90
N LYS A 4 -33.75 11.77 -13.78
CA LYS A 4 -32.70 12.12 -14.75
C LYS A 4 -31.50 12.88 -14.12
N ASN A 5 -31.04 12.41 -12.96
CA ASN A 5 -29.92 12.97 -12.19
C ASN A 5 -30.14 14.42 -11.68
N PHE A 6 -31.40 14.84 -11.57
CA PHE A 6 -31.78 16.07 -10.88
C PHE A 6 -32.64 15.74 -9.67
N THR A 7 -32.42 16.49 -8.59
CA THR A 7 -33.23 16.43 -7.39
C THR A 7 -34.36 17.44 -7.48
N TYR A 8 -35.56 17.00 -7.11
CA TYR A 8 -36.74 17.83 -7.04
C TYR A 8 -37.38 17.79 -5.66
N SER A 9 -37.87 18.96 -5.25
CA SER A 9 -38.60 19.20 -4.01
C SER A 9 -40.09 19.27 -4.29
N LEU A 10 -40.89 18.73 -3.37
CA LEU A 10 -42.35 18.75 -3.48
C LEU A 10 -42.86 20.20 -3.39
N LYS A 11 -43.69 20.62 -4.35
CA LYS A 11 -44.35 21.93 -4.32
C LYS A 11 -45.79 21.82 -3.84
N SER A 12 -46.59 20.96 -4.48
CA SER A 12 -48.00 20.81 -4.15
C SER A 12 -48.54 19.47 -4.64
N ARG A 13 -49.72 19.11 -4.14
CA ARG A 13 -50.49 17.94 -4.57
C ARG A 13 -51.90 18.39 -4.86
N TYR A 14 -52.45 17.98 -6.00
CA TYR A 14 -53.81 18.33 -6.41
C TYR A 14 -54.42 17.21 -7.23
N ASN A 15 -55.62 16.73 -6.85
CA ASN A 15 -56.34 15.65 -7.55
C ASN A 15 -55.46 14.43 -7.91
N GLY A 16 -54.63 13.98 -6.96
CA GLY A 16 -53.68 12.88 -7.16
C GLY A 16 -52.46 13.20 -8.05
N THR A 17 -52.42 14.39 -8.66
CA THR A 17 -51.26 14.91 -9.38
C THR A 17 -50.30 15.56 -8.40
N VAL A 18 -49.01 15.23 -8.49
CA VAL A 18 -47.96 15.76 -7.63
C VAL A 18 -47.05 16.67 -8.44
N TYR A 19 -46.90 17.90 -7.97
CA TYR A 19 -46.07 18.92 -8.61
C TYR A 19 -44.77 19.04 -7.85
N TYR A 20 -43.67 18.90 -8.58
CA TYR A 20 -42.32 19.02 -8.10
C TYR A 20 -41.60 20.19 -8.79
N ILE A 21 -40.73 20.85 -8.05
CA ILE A 21 -39.84 21.91 -8.55
C ILE A 21 -38.39 21.49 -8.36
N CYS A 22 -37.51 21.91 -9.27
CA CYS A 22 -36.09 21.66 -9.12
C CYS A 22 -35.60 22.17 -7.76
N SER A 23 -34.78 21.39 -7.05
CA SER A 23 -34.22 21.81 -5.75
C SER A 23 -33.36 23.08 -5.87
N HIS A 24 -32.80 23.33 -7.06
CA HIS A 24 -32.05 24.56 -7.38
C HIS A 24 -32.93 25.74 -7.84
N PHE A 25 -34.26 25.66 -7.69
CA PHE A 25 -35.17 26.77 -8.01
C PHE A 25 -34.83 28.04 -7.20
N ARG A 26 -34.44 27.89 -5.93
CA ARG A 26 -34.11 29.04 -5.06
C ARG A 26 -32.67 29.53 -5.24
N SER A 27 -31.73 28.64 -5.55
CA SER A 27 -30.30 28.96 -5.63
C SER A 27 -29.84 29.37 -7.02
N ALA A 28 -30.41 28.79 -8.08
CA ALA A 28 -30.03 29.04 -9.47
C ALA A 28 -31.22 29.52 -10.34
N SER A 29 -32.35 29.87 -9.72
CA SER A 29 -33.58 30.27 -10.41
C SER A 29 -34.03 29.26 -11.48
N CYS A 30 -33.76 27.97 -11.26
CA CYS A 30 -33.98 26.94 -12.27
C CYS A 30 -35.48 26.75 -12.59
N PRO A 31 -35.94 26.95 -13.84
CA PRO A 31 -37.36 26.94 -14.18
C PRO A 31 -37.95 25.54 -14.32
N ALA A 32 -37.13 24.49 -14.25
CA ALA A 32 -37.54 23.10 -14.43
C ALA A 32 -38.52 22.63 -13.37
N ARG A 33 -39.56 21.94 -13.84
CA ARG A 33 -40.63 21.35 -13.03
C ARG A 33 -40.93 19.95 -13.50
N LEU A 34 -41.51 19.18 -12.60
CA LEU A 34 -41.88 17.81 -12.86
C LEU A 34 -43.28 17.57 -12.31
N ILE A 35 -44.16 17.02 -13.14
CA ILE A 35 -45.55 16.76 -12.81
C ILE A 35 -45.76 15.25 -12.88
N VAL A 36 -46.13 14.65 -11.76
CA VAL A 36 -46.44 13.23 -11.68
C VAL A 36 -47.96 13.10 -11.66
N LYS A 37 -48.54 12.53 -12.71
CA LYS A 37 -49.99 12.28 -12.80
C LYS A 37 -50.39 11.09 -11.91
N PRO A 38 -51.69 10.96 -11.56
CA PRO A 38 -52.18 9.81 -10.80
C PRO A 38 -51.91 8.46 -11.47
N SER A 39 -51.82 8.45 -12.81
CA SER A 39 -51.47 7.27 -13.61
C SER A 39 -50.00 6.85 -13.50
N GLY A 40 -49.17 7.61 -12.77
CA GLY A 40 -47.72 7.42 -12.70
C GLY A 40 -46.94 8.04 -13.86
N ALA A 41 -47.61 8.62 -14.86
CA ALA A 41 -46.95 9.32 -15.96
C ALA A 41 -46.22 10.58 -15.45
N ILE A 42 -44.96 10.72 -15.84
CA ILE A 42 -44.10 11.85 -15.48
C ILE A 42 -44.03 12.82 -16.66
N GLU A 43 -44.47 14.06 -16.45
CA GLU A 43 -44.32 15.15 -17.41
C GLU A 43 -43.24 16.12 -16.94
N GLU A 44 -42.26 16.33 -17.81
CA GLU A 44 -41.19 17.32 -17.62
C GLU A 44 -41.63 18.65 -18.20
N VAL A 45 -41.67 19.69 -17.38
CA VAL A 45 -42.08 21.04 -17.78
C VAL A 45 -40.90 21.98 -17.62
N ASN A 46 -40.52 22.64 -18.71
CA ASN A 46 -39.32 23.46 -18.87
C ASN A 46 -38.00 22.67 -18.77
N GLN A 47 -36.96 23.25 -19.36
CA GLN A 47 -35.61 22.70 -19.32
C GLN A 47 -34.86 23.19 -18.06
N HIS A 48 -33.93 22.38 -17.55
CA HIS A 48 -33.05 22.80 -16.45
C HIS A 48 -32.08 23.87 -16.92
N SER A 49 -31.99 24.97 -16.18
CA SER A 49 -30.90 25.95 -16.30
C SER A 49 -29.82 25.75 -15.22
N CYS A 50 -30.06 24.89 -14.23
CA CYS A 50 -29.05 24.54 -13.24
C CYS A 50 -28.06 23.53 -13.84
N THR A 51 -26.78 23.70 -13.52
CA THR A 51 -25.73 22.74 -13.85
C THR A 51 -26.11 21.38 -13.27
N ARG A 52 -25.99 20.33 -14.09
CA ARG A 52 -26.05 18.95 -13.59
C ARG A 52 -25.00 18.81 -12.50
N PRO A 53 -25.29 18.17 -11.36
CA PRO A 53 -24.24 17.66 -10.50
C PRO A 53 -23.49 16.59 -11.31
N THR A 54 -22.52 17.01 -12.11
CA THR A 54 -21.51 16.12 -12.65
C THR A 54 -20.66 15.76 -11.45
N GLU A 55 -20.84 14.55 -10.93
CA GLU A 55 -19.78 13.95 -10.13
C GLU A 55 -18.54 13.95 -11.02
N ASN A 56 -17.62 14.89 -10.76
CA ASN A 56 -16.31 14.85 -11.36
C ASN A 56 -15.58 13.68 -10.70
N VAL A 57 -15.89 12.47 -11.17
CA VAL A 57 -15.27 11.25 -10.69
C VAL A 57 -13.90 11.17 -11.34
N VAL A 58 -12.85 11.39 -10.53
CA VAL A 58 -11.48 11.24 -10.97
C VAL A 58 -11.03 9.81 -10.71
N GLU A 59 -10.68 9.10 -11.78
CA GLU A 59 -10.07 7.78 -11.70
C GLU A 59 -8.60 7.89 -11.25
N ALA A 60 -8.38 7.66 -9.96
CA ALA A 60 -7.07 7.82 -9.32
C ALA A 60 -6.36 6.48 -9.02
N THR A 61 -6.83 5.36 -9.57
CA THR A 61 -6.29 4.02 -9.27
C THR A 61 -4.81 3.87 -9.63
N GLU A 62 -4.39 4.30 -10.83
CA GLU A 62 -2.97 4.22 -11.23
C GLU A 62 -2.11 5.19 -10.44
N GLN A 63 -2.60 6.41 -10.19
CA GLN A 63 -1.92 7.38 -9.33
C GLN A 63 -1.69 6.82 -7.92
N MET A 64 -2.67 6.06 -7.40
CA MET A 64 -2.52 5.42 -6.10
C MET A 64 -1.40 4.37 -6.10
N LYS A 65 -1.26 3.56 -7.17
CA LYS A 65 -0.18 2.57 -7.27
C LYS A 65 1.20 3.22 -7.26
N GLU A 66 1.37 4.31 -8.01
CA GLU A 66 2.62 5.08 -8.06
C GLU A 66 2.99 5.60 -6.67
N VAL A 67 2.03 6.22 -5.98
CA VAL A 67 2.24 6.78 -4.63
C VAL A 67 2.57 5.68 -3.63
N LEU A 68 1.84 4.56 -3.66
CA LEU A 68 2.13 3.39 -2.81
C LEU A 68 3.53 2.84 -3.07
N GLY A 69 3.92 2.70 -4.35
CA GLY A 69 5.24 2.22 -4.73
C GLY A 69 6.36 3.12 -4.22
N SER A 70 6.23 4.44 -4.41
CA SER A 70 7.19 5.44 -3.93
C SER A 70 7.33 5.44 -2.41
N MET A 71 6.22 5.38 -1.66
CA MET A 71 6.24 5.33 -0.21
C MET A 71 6.90 4.05 0.32
N VAL A 72 6.66 2.90 -0.32
CA VAL A 72 7.25 1.62 0.07
C VAL A 72 8.74 1.57 -0.24
N ALA A 73 9.16 2.12 -1.38
CA ALA A 73 10.57 2.20 -1.76
C ALA A 73 11.36 3.13 -0.82
N SER A 74 10.72 4.17 -0.28
CA SER A 74 11.35 5.10 0.66
C SER A 74 11.49 4.50 2.05
N ASP A 75 10.45 3.81 2.54
CA ASP A 75 10.47 3.17 3.86
C ASP A 75 9.65 1.86 3.88
N ILE A 76 10.39 0.76 3.81
CA ILE A 76 9.88 -0.61 3.88
C ILE A 76 9.31 -0.94 5.28
N ALA A 77 9.75 -0.29 6.35
CA ALA A 77 9.36 -0.63 7.71
C ALA A 77 7.97 -0.11 8.10
N VAL A 78 7.45 0.92 7.43
CA VAL A 78 6.13 1.50 7.73
C VAL A 78 5.04 0.43 7.70
N ALA A 79 4.06 0.48 8.59
CA ALA A 79 2.93 -0.45 8.52
C ALA A 79 2.13 -0.27 7.21
N ARG A 80 1.80 -1.37 6.51
CA ARG A 80 1.08 -1.36 5.21
C ARG A 80 -0.21 -0.53 5.23
N SER A 81 -0.96 -0.60 6.33
CA SER A 81 -2.19 0.20 6.50
C SER A 81 -1.92 1.70 6.61
N ARG A 82 -0.77 2.11 7.16
CA ARG A 82 -0.37 3.52 7.25
C ARG A 82 0.05 4.05 5.88
N VAL A 83 0.77 3.23 5.11
CA VAL A 83 1.13 3.56 3.71
C VAL A 83 -0.14 3.82 2.88
N TRP A 84 -1.15 2.96 2.99
CA TRP A 84 -2.43 3.17 2.31
C TRP A 84 -3.12 4.48 2.72
N ARG A 85 -3.20 4.75 4.03
CA ARG A 85 -3.82 5.98 4.53
C ARG A 85 -3.09 7.24 4.03
N ALA A 86 -1.77 7.24 4.10
CA ALA A 86 -0.95 8.35 3.60
C ALA A 86 -1.15 8.58 2.10
N ALA A 87 -1.30 7.51 1.31
CA ALA A 87 -1.59 7.62 -0.12
C ALA A 87 -2.98 8.22 -0.40
N VAL A 88 -4.00 7.83 0.38
CA VAL A 88 -5.35 8.41 0.29
C VAL A 88 -5.31 9.91 0.64
N ASP A 89 -4.67 10.28 1.75
CA ASP A 89 -4.54 11.67 2.18
C ASP A 89 -3.82 12.52 1.11
N TYR A 90 -2.79 11.97 0.47
CA TYR A 90 -2.10 12.62 -0.64
C TYR A 90 -3.01 12.86 -1.85
N LEU A 91 -3.81 11.87 -2.24
CA LEU A 91 -4.74 12.01 -3.38
C LEU A 91 -5.81 13.06 -3.10
N HIS A 92 -6.37 13.09 -1.89
CA HIS A 92 -7.34 14.11 -1.50
C HIS A 92 -6.73 15.52 -1.49
N ARG A 93 -5.48 15.67 -1.03
CA ARG A 93 -4.78 16.97 -1.10
C ARG A 93 -4.51 17.41 -2.54
N LYS A 94 -4.19 16.48 -3.43
CA LYS A 94 -3.86 16.77 -4.83
C LYS A 94 -5.07 17.20 -5.66
N HIS A 95 -6.21 16.53 -5.47
CA HIS A 95 -7.42 16.75 -6.28
C HIS A 95 -8.46 17.67 -5.62
N GLY A 96 -8.25 18.02 -4.34
CA GLY A 96 -9.16 18.85 -3.56
C GLY A 96 -10.39 18.06 -3.04
N GLU A 97 -11.04 18.60 -2.02
CA GLU A 97 -12.20 17.96 -1.36
C GLU A 97 -13.44 17.85 -2.26
N SER A 98 -13.51 18.66 -3.32
CA SER A 98 -14.65 18.71 -4.24
C SER A 98 -14.66 17.61 -5.30
N ALA A 99 -13.57 16.84 -5.45
CA ALA A 99 -13.46 15.76 -6.42
C ALA A 99 -13.88 14.42 -5.80
N SER A 100 -14.81 13.72 -6.44
CA SER A 100 -15.12 12.33 -6.07
C SER A 100 -14.00 11.44 -6.60
N LEU A 101 -13.18 10.85 -5.73
CA LEU A 101 -12.05 10.04 -6.15
C LEU A 101 -12.40 8.57 -6.16
N ARG A 102 -12.19 7.90 -7.30
CA ARG A 102 -12.20 6.44 -7.38
C ARG A 102 -10.77 5.92 -7.32
N TYR A 103 -10.40 5.34 -6.19
CA TYR A 103 -9.07 4.78 -5.96
C TYR A 103 -9.15 3.34 -5.44
N MET A 104 -7.99 2.71 -5.35
CA MET A 104 -7.86 1.30 -4.98
C MET A 104 -8.40 1.03 -3.56
N PRO A 105 -9.29 0.04 -3.39
CA PRO A 105 -9.78 -0.37 -2.07
C PRO A 105 -8.63 -0.80 -1.14
N ARG A 106 -8.80 -0.57 0.16
CA ARG A 106 -7.77 -0.84 1.17
C ARG A 106 -7.18 -2.24 1.10
N HIS A 107 -8.01 -3.27 0.96
CA HIS A 107 -7.54 -4.65 0.92
C HIS A 107 -6.62 -4.91 -0.29
N THR A 108 -6.99 -4.40 -1.47
CA THR A 108 -6.22 -4.51 -2.70
C THR A 108 -4.89 -3.76 -2.57
N ALA A 109 -4.93 -2.55 -2.00
CA ALA A 109 -3.73 -1.74 -1.81
C ALA A 109 -2.75 -2.33 -0.78
N VAL A 110 -3.26 -2.90 0.32
CA VAL A 110 -2.41 -3.58 1.31
C VAL A 110 -1.75 -4.82 0.71
N SER A 111 -2.45 -5.56 -0.16
CA SER A 111 -1.89 -6.67 -0.92
C SER A 111 -0.84 -6.20 -1.94
N PHE A 112 -1.11 -5.10 -2.64
CA PHE A 112 -0.14 -4.46 -3.54
C PHE A 112 1.15 -4.09 -2.81
N VAL A 113 1.05 -3.39 -1.68
CA VAL A 113 2.19 -3.03 -0.84
C VAL A 113 2.97 -4.26 -0.37
N LYS A 114 2.28 -5.35 -0.01
CA LYS A 114 2.93 -6.61 0.36
C LYS A 114 3.77 -7.17 -0.80
N ASN A 115 3.24 -7.15 -2.01
CA ASN A 115 3.94 -7.67 -3.19
C ASN A 115 5.15 -6.81 -3.55
N VAL A 116 5.01 -5.48 -3.54
CA VAL A 116 6.12 -4.55 -3.79
C VAL A 116 7.25 -4.76 -2.77
N ARG A 117 6.93 -4.94 -1.48
CA ARG A 117 7.95 -5.26 -0.47
C ARG A 117 8.65 -6.57 -0.75
N LYS A 118 7.89 -7.60 -1.13
CA LYS A 118 8.45 -8.90 -1.47
C LYS A 118 9.40 -8.79 -2.66
N GLU A 119 9.07 -8.00 -3.66
CA GLU A 119 9.95 -7.74 -4.82
C GLU A 119 11.22 -7.01 -4.40
N LEU A 120 11.11 -5.97 -3.56
CA LEU A 120 12.26 -5.21 -3.08
C LEU A 120 13.22 -6.04 -2.20
N THR A 121 12.69 -6.94 -1.37
CA THR A 121 13.52 -7.79 -0.49
C THR A 121 13.90 -9.13 -1.13
N GLY A 122 13.47 -9.39 -2.37
CA GLY A 122 13.61 -10.71 -3.00
C GLY A 122 12.86 -11.83 -2.27
N GLY A 123 11.87 -11.48 -1.44
CA GLY A 123 11.13 -12.40 -0.58
C GLY A 123 11.85 -12.79 0.71
N ASP A 124 13.07 -12.30 0.92
CA ASP A 124 13.85 -12.54 2.14
C ASP A 124 13.80 -11.30 3.04
N VAL A 125 13.01 -11.39 4.11
CA VAL A 125 12.84 -10.29 5.08
C VAL A 125 14.16 -10.00 5.82
N PHE A 126 15.06 -10.97 5.91
CA PHE A 126 16.34 -10.83 6.62
C PHE A 126 17.38 -10.09 5.78
N ARG A 127 17.35 -10.19 4.45
CA ARG A 127 18.18 -9.35 3.57
C ARG A 127 17.96 -7.84 3.74
N ALA A 128 16.80 -7.42 4.25
CA ALA A 128 16.55 -6.01 4.56
C ALA A 128 17.24 -5.55 5.87
N ILE A 129 17.68 -6.50 6.70
CA ILE A 129 18.34 -6.30 8.00
C ILE A 129 19.83 -6.66 7.91
N GLU A 130 20.25 -7.36 6.85
CA GLU A 130 21.66 -7.62 6.55
C GLU A 130 22.38 -6.29 6.28
N LEU A 131 22.92 -5.73 7.35
CA LEU A 131 23.94 -4.69 7.30
C LEU A 131 25.18 -5.25 6.62
N GLU A 132 25.97 -4.39 5.98
CA GLU A 132 27.31 -4.79 5.53
C GLU A 132 28.05 -5.46 6.69
N PRO A 133 28.65 -6.65 6.49
CA PRO A 133 29.40 -7.31 7.54
C PRO A 133 30.41 -6.33 8.11
N THR A 134 30.25 -5.98 9.39
CA THR A 134 31.19 -5.07 10.05
C THR A 134 32.46 -5.86 10.33
N VAL A 135 33.38 -5.84 9.37
CA VAL A 135 34.70 -6.47 9.54
C VAL A 135 35.54 -5.54 10.40
N PHE A 136 35.73 -5.89 11.68
CA PHE A 136 36.64 -5.18 12.60
C PHE A 136 38.12 -5.44 12.30
N VAL A 137 38.46 -5.83 11.06
CA VAL A 137 39.80 -6.22 10.68
C VAL A 137 40.25 -5.42 9.47
N ARG A 138 41.44 -4.84 9.57
CA ARG A 138 42.04 -4.07 8.47
C ARG A 138 42.34 -5.03 7.30
N PRO A 139 42.12 -4.61 6.04
CA PRO A 139 42.34 -5.46 4.87
C PRO A 139 43.77 -6.04 4.74
N GLN A 140 44.76 -5.44 5.41
CA GLN A 140 46.16 -5.86 5.37
C GLN A 140 46.58 -6.77 6.54
N ASP A 141 45.66 -7.18 7.41
CA ASP A 141 46.01 -8.04 8.54
C ASP A 141 46.26 -9.49 8.06
N LYS A 142 47.50 -9.95 8.19
CA LYS A 142 47.96 -11.27 7.72
C LYS A 142 47.69 -12.41 8.72
N ARG A 143 47.12 -12.10 9.89
CA ARG A 143 46.83 -13.12 10.92
C ARG A 143 45.67 -14.00 10.46
N PRO A 144 45.72 -15.33 10.64
CA PRO A 144 44.53 -16.16 10.48
C PRO A 144 43.58 -15.82 11.64
N PHE A 145 42.58 -14.98 11.39
CA PHE A 145 41.55 -14.67 12.38
C PHE A 145 40.27 -15.43 12.04
N MET A 146 39.63 -15.95 13.09
CA MET A 146 38.31 -16.55 13.01
C MET A 146 37.31 -15.42 12.75
N GLN A 147 36.66 -15.43 11.59
CA GLN A 147 35.58 -14.48 11.31
C GLN A 147 34.33 -14.93 12.07
N PHE A 148 33.96 -14.20 13.11
CA PHE A 148 32.67 -14.36 13.76
C PHE A 148 31.66 -13.49 12.99
N LEU A 149 30.83 -14.12 12.17
CA LEU A 149 29.64 -13.47 11.65
C LEU A 149 28.63 -13.37 12.80
N THR A 150 28.65 -12.25 13.54
CA THR A 150 27.63 -11.98 14.56
C THR A 150 26.46 -11.23 13.93
N SER A 151 25.36 -11.94 13.67
CA SER A 151 24.06 -11.29 13.45
C SER A 151 23.33 -11.22 14.78
N PHE A 152 22.87 -10.02 15.17
CA PHE A 152 22.07 -9.84 16.38
C PHE A 152 20.61 -10.17 16.04
N SER A 153 20.07 -11.21 16.69
CA SER A 153 18.65 -11.57 16.66
C SER A 153 18.12 -11.58 18.09
N GLU A 154 17.30 -10.59 18.46
CA GLU A 154 16.49 -10.62 19.69
C GLU A 154 15.07 -11.17 19.41
N PRO A 155 14.43 -11.89 20.35
CA PRO A 155 14.76 -11.94 21.79
C PRO A 155 15.28 -13.31 22.30
N SER A 156 15.83 -14.18 21.44
CA SER A 156 16.50 -15.40 21.90
C SER A 156 17.91 -15.51 21.28
N PRO A 157 18.99 -15.51 22.10
CA PRO A 157 20.36 -15.51 21.61
C PRO A 157 20.76 -16.92 21.19
N SER A 158 20.32 -17.33 20.00
CA SER A 158 20.86 -18.49 19.31
C SER A 158 22.11 -18.05 18.56
N VAL A 159 23.28 -18.07 19.22
CA VAL A 159 24.55 -17.78 18.55
C VAL A 159 24.91 -18.97 17.67
N GLN A 160 24.69 -18.86 16.35
CA GLN A 160 25.24 -19.82 15.40
C GLN A 160 26.67 -19.42 15.03
N ILE A 161 27.65 -20.18 15.53
CA ILE A 161 29.05 -20.00 15.18
C ILE A 161 29.31 -20.81 13.91
N VAL A 162 29.43 -20.14 12.76
CA VAL A 162 29.89 -20.78 11.52
C VAL A 162 31.40 -20.59 11.41
N VAL A 163 32.16 -21.67 11.62
CA VAL A 163 33.61 -21.67 11.42
C VAL A 163 33.90 -21.90 9.94
N VAL A 164 34.32 -20.86 9.22
CA VAL A 164 34.85 -21.00 7.86
C VAL A 164 36.37 -20.99 7.95
N PRO A 165 37.08 -22.09 7.63
CA PRO A 165 38.54 -22.07 7.55
C PRO A 165 38.95 -21.15 6.40
N SER A 166 39.82 -20.20 6.70
CA SER A 166 40.40 -19.26 5.75
C SER A 166 41.32 -20.01 4.78
N GLN A 167 40.75 -20.62 3.74
CA GLN A 167 41.53 -21.07 2.60
C GLN A 167 41.84 -19.85 1.74
N THR A 168 43.12 -19.52 1.70
CA THR A 168 43.73 -18.56 0.79
C THR A 168 43.53 -19.01 -0.66
N SER A 169 42.43 -18.57 -1.29
CA SER A 169 42.34 -18.25 -2.72
C SER A 169 40.90 -17.84 -3.06
N PHE A 170 40.73 -16.61 -3.56
CA PHE A 170 39.50 -16.22 -4.25
C PHE A 170 39.57 -16.79 -5.68
N PRO A 171 38.60 -17.60 -6.15
CA PRO A 171 38.36 -17.72 -7.57
C PRO A 171 37.39 -16.62 -8.00
N THR A 172 37.80 -15.91 -9.04
CA THR A 172 37.01 -14.95 -9.82
C THR A 172 35.70 -15.59 -10.29
N ALA A 173 34.66 -14.77 -10.38
CA ALA A 173 33.32 -15.13 -10.80
C ALA A 173 33.27 -16.06 -12.03
N ALA A 174 32.84 -17.30 -11.82
CA ALA A 174 32.01 -18.10 -12.71
C ALA A 174 31.76 -19.47 -12.07
N GLU A 175 30.60 -20.03 -12.41
CA GLU A 175 30.19 -21.43 -12.23
C GLU A 175 29.41 -21.83 -10.97
N SER A 176 28.17 -22.17 -11.28
CA SER A 176 27.15 -22.85 -10.51
C SER A 176 27.61 -24.17 -9.89
N SER A 177 26.83 -24.58 -8.87
CA SER A 177 26.59 -25.97 -8.46
C SER A 177 27.61 -26.57 -7.49
N TYR A 178 27.26 -26.55 -6.20
CA TYR A 178 27.80 -27.47 -5.20
C TYR A 178 26.63 -27.85 -4.28
N ARG A 179 25.95 -28.98 -4.50
CA ARG A 179 26.26 -30.33 -3.98
C ARG A 179 26.79 -30.33 -2.55
N GLY A 180 26.06 -31.05 -1.71
CA GLY A 180 26.10 -31.01 -0.25
C GLY A 180 27.49 -31.17 0.35
N ARG A 181 27.75 -30.39 1.39
CA ARG A 181 28.84 -30.64 2.33
C ARG A 181 28.25 -31.29 3.57
N GLN A 182 28.79 -32.46 3.90
CA GLN A 182 28.59 -33.14 5.18
C GLN A 182 29.06 -32.23 6.31
N PHE A 183 28.16 -31.97 7.26
CA PHE A 183 28.50 -31.33 8.53
C PHE A 183 29.13 -32.38 9.43
N LEU A 184 30.39 -32.19 9.80
CA LEU A 184 30.99 -32.91 10.93
C LEU A 184 30.58 -32.16 12.20
N PHE A 185 29.68 -32.78 12.97
CA PHE A 185 29.35 -32.34 14.32
C PHE A 185 30.47 -32.82 15.26
N ALA A 186 31.12 -31.89 15.95
CA ALA A 186 31.96 -32.21 17.10
C ALA A 186 31.21 -31.72 18.35
N GLU A 187 30.67 -32.67 19.14
CA GLU A 187 30.21 -32.40 20.50
C GLU A 187 31.45 -32.25 21.39
N CYS A 188 31.54 -31.13 22.12
CA CYS A 188 32.62 -30.88 23.06
C CYS A 188 32.05 -30.96 24.48
N GLU A 189 32.31 -32.06 25.18
CA GLU A 189 31.95 -32.23 26.60
C GLU A 189 32.82 -31.30 27.46
N CYS A 190 32.19 -30.30 28.09
CA CYS A 190 32.84 -29.49 29.10
C CYS A 190 32.87 -30.24 30.44
N GLY A 191 34.08 -30.65 30.84
CA GLY A 191 34.34 -31.21 32.17
C GLY A 191 34.04 -30.19 33.28
N GLN A 192 33.22 -30.61 34.24
CA GLN A 192 33.01 -29.90 35.50
C GLN A 192 34.21 -30.11 36.42
N SER A 193 34.81 -29.02 36.89
CA SER A 193 35.72 -29.01 38.03
C SER A 193 35.01 -28.42 39.24
N HIS A 194 34.97 -29.11 40.37
CA HIS A 194 34.81 -28.46 41.68
C HIS A 194 35.34 -29.37 42.81
N TYR A 195 36.27 -28.76 43.56
CA TYR A 195 36.93 -29.13 44.83
C TYR A 195 38.03 -30.20 44.81
#